data_AF-A0A151J4A2-F1
#
_entry.id   AF-A0A151J4A2-F1
#
_cell.length_a   1.000
_cell.length_b   1.000
_cell.length_c   1.000
_cell.angle_alpha   90.00
_cell.angle_beta   90.00
_cell.angle_gamma   90.00
#
_symmetry.space_group_name_H-M   'P 1'
#
loop_
_entity.id
_entity.type
_entity.pdbx_description
1 polymer ?
#
loop_
_entity_poly.entity_id
_entity_poly.type
_entity_poly.pdbx_seq_one_letter_code
_entity_poly.pdbx_strand_id
1 'polypeptide(L)' 'MAWCAICDAKSTQGIKTSMFPKDDKRTQWIAAVRALDEPNWNPTKNSVLCEVCYIVFINWLFTMKPIFQQVKMVS' A
#
# COMPACT_ATOMS: atom_id res chain seq x y z
N MET A 1 -12.93 6.79 -11.44
CA MET A 1 -13.28 6.81 -10.01
C MET A 1 -12.28 5.94 -9.28
N ALA A 2 -11.58 6.47 -8.29
CA ALA A 2 -10.49 5.77 -7.60
C ALA A 2 -10.99 5.01 -6.36
N TRP A 3 -10.35 3.89 -6.04
CA TRP A 3 -10.76 2.97 -4.96
C TRP A 3 -9.57 2.69 -4.06
N CYS A 4 -9.81 2.67 -2.76
CA CYS A 4 -8.77 2.33 -1.79
C CYS A 4 -8.38 0.85 -1.93
N ALA A 5 -7.09 0.57 -2.07
CA ALA A 5 -6.55 -0.77 -2.27
C ALA A 5 -6.59 -1.69 -1.02
N ILE A 6 -7.08 -1.19 0.12
CA ILE A 6 -7.04 -1.89 1.43
C ILE A 6 -8.44 -2.02 2.03
N CYS A 7 -9.30 -1.01 1.86
CA CYS A 7 -10.64 -1.01 2.47
C CYS A 7 -11.76 -0.84 1.45
N ASP A 8 -11.43 -0.88 0.16
CA ASP A 8 -12.34 -0.64 -0.99
C ASP A 8 -13.16 0.66 -0.92
N ALA A 9 -12.81 1.56 0.00
CA ALA A 9 -13.47 2.84 0.13
C ALA A 9 -13.32 3.63 -1.18
N LYS A 10 -14.45 4.06 -1.71
CA LYS A 10 -14.47 4.92 -2.90
C LYS A 10 -13.88 6.27 -2.55
N SER A 11 -13.04 6.79 -3.44
CA SER A 11 -12.62 8.18 -3.39
C SER A 11 -13.85 9.06 -3.68
N THR A 12 -14.53 9.52 -2.62
CA THR A 12 -15.60 10.51 -2.67
C THR A 12 -15.02 11.91 -2.51
N GLN A 13 -15.76 12.93 -2.93
CA GLN A 13 -15.38 14.33 -2.69
C GLN A 13 -15.19 14.56 -1.18
N GLY A 14 -13.95 14.84 -0.78
CA GLY A 14 -13.56 15.08 0.62
C GLY A 14 -12.56 14.08 1.19
N ILE A 15 -12.43 12.87 0.64
CA ILE A 15 -11.42 11.90 1.09
C ILE A 15 -10.11 12.16 0.34
N LYS A 16 -9.08 12.59 1.06
CA LYS A 16 -7.73 12.67 0.50
C LYS A 16 -7.25 11.27 0.15
N THR A 17 -6.76 11.11 -1.08
CA THR A 17 -6.24 9.84 -1.57
C THR A 17 -4.82 10.03 -2.09
N SER A 18 -3.94 9.10 -1.72
CA SER A 18 -2.56 9.01 -2.20
C SER A 18 -2.47 7.98 -3.31
N MET A 19 -1.96 8.38 -4.47
CA MET A 19 -1.65 7.44 -5.55
C MET A 19 -0.39 6.64 -5.26
N PHE A 20 -0.31 5.44 -5.83
CA PHE A 20 0.91 4.66 -5.79
C PHE A 20 2.02 5.37 -6.59
N PRO A 21 3.27 5.32 -6.10
CA PRO A 21 4.42 5.84 -6.83
C PRO A 21 4.58 5.16 -8.21
N LYS A 22 5.22 5.86 -9.15
CA LYS A 22 5.56 5.33 -10.48
C LYS A 22 6.99 4.78 -10.56
N ASP A 23 7.79 4.99 -9.52
CA ASP A 23 9.18 4.54 -9.40
C ASP A 23 9.30 3.14 -8.75
N ASP A 24 10.53 2.68 -8.49
CA ASP A 24 10.84 1.38 -7.90
C ASP A 24 10.16 1.11 -6.55
N LYS A 25 9.77 2.16 -5.82
CA LYS A 25 9.00 2.02 -4.57
C LYS A 25 7.60 1.45 -4.81
N ARG A 26 7.08 1.49 -6.04
CA ARG A 26 5.77 0.94 -6.40
C ARG A 26 5.68 -0.55 -6.02
N THR A 27 6.71 -1.33 -6.30
CA THR A 27 6.74 -2.77 -5.97
C THR A 27 6.70 -3.01 -4.47
N GLN A 28 7.41 -2.19 -3.69
CA GLN A 28 7.38 -2.26 -2.22
C GLN A 28 5.98 -1.94 -1.68
N TRP A 29 5.31 -0.95 -2.26
CA TRP A 29 3.94 -0.59 -1.88
C TRP A 29 2.94 -1.68 -2.22
N ILE A 30 3.05 -2.29 -3.39
CA ILE A 30 2.19 -3.43 -3.78
C ILE A 30 2.40 -4.60 -2.82
N ALA A 31 3.65 -4.95 -2.50
CA ALA A 31 3.96 -6.02 -1.56
C ALA A 31 3.39 -5.75 -0.16
N ALA A 32 3.50 -4.52 0.32
CA ALA A 32 2.94 -4.12 1.61
C ALA A 32 1.41 -4.15 1.62
N VAL A 33 0.73 -3.72 0.55
CA VAL A 33 -0.73 -3.86 0.42
C VAL A 33 -1.15 -5.33 0.45
N ARG A 34 -0.45 -6.19 -0.29
CA ARG A 34 -0.69 -7.64 -0.29
C ARG A 34 -0.50 -8.28 1.09
N ALA A 35 0.45 -7.77 1.88
CA ALA A 35 0.69 -8.26 3.22
C ALA A 35 -0.35 -7.78 4.24
N LEU A 36 -0.96 -6.62 4.01
CA LEU A 36 -1.91 -5.99 4.93
C LEU A 36 -3.35 -6.50 4.77
N ASP A 37 -3.75 -6.84 3.55
CA ASP A 37 -5.15 -7.12 3.25
C ASP A 37 -5.30 -8.36 2.36
N GLU A 38 -5.02 -8.22 1.06
CA GLU A 38 -5.29 -9.29 0.09
C GLU A 38 -4.01 -9.74 -0.65
N PRO A 39 -3.49 -10.96 -0.37
CA PRO A 39 -2.20 -11.41 -0.87
C PRO A 39 -2.11 -11.55 -2.40
N ASN A 40 -3.26 -11.75 -3.06
CA ASN A 40 -3.36 -11.89 -4.51
C ASN A 40 -3.80 -10.60 -5.21
N TRP A 41 -3.92 -9.50 -4.47
CA TRP A 41 -4.36 -8.24 -5.02
C TRP A 41 -3.41 -7.74 -6.12
N ASN A 42 -3.98 -7.21 -7.19
CA ASN A 42 -3.20 -6.64 -8.30
C ASN A 42 -3.59 -5.17 -8.52
N PRO A 43 -2.62 -4.24 -8.54
CA PRO A 43 -2.91 -2.82 -8.66
C PRO A 43 -3.53 -2.50 -10.02
N THR A 44 -4.63 -1.76 -9.99
CA THR A 44 -5.24 -1.18 -11.19
C THR A 44 -4.79 0.28 -11.33
N LYS A 45 -5.04 0.86 -12.51
CA LYS A 45 -4.82 2.30 -12.79
C LYS A 45 -5.65 3.24 -11.90
N ASN A 46 -6.68 2.72 -11.23
CA ASN A 46 -7.56 3.47 -10.33
C ASN A 46 -7.32 3.14 -8.85
N SER A 47 -6.33 2.30 -8.55
CA SER A 47 -5.99 1.92 -7.18
C SER A 47 -5.25 3.06 -6.48
N VAL A 48 -5.78 3.47 -5.33
CA VAL A 48 -5.21 4.50 -4.46
C VAL A 48 -5.20 4.02 -3.02
N LEU A 49 -4.60 4.79 -2.11
CA LEU A 49 -4.79 4.62 -0.68
C LEU A 49 -5.57 5.83 -0.15
N CYS A 50 -6.63 5.61 0.63
CA CYS A 50 -7.26 6.70 1.38
C CYS A 50 -6.34 7.17 2.50
N GLU A 51 -6.53 8.39 3.00
CA GLU A 51 -5.68 9.00 4.05
C GLU A 51 -5.47 8.08 5.26
N VAL A 52 -6.53 7.45 5.75
CA VAL A 52 -6.47 6.53 6.90
C VAL A 52 -5.60 5.31 6.58
N CYS A 53 -5.87 4.63 5.46
CA CYS A 53 -5.09 3.48 5.02
C CYS A 53 -3.65 3.86 4.67
N TYR A 54 -3.40 5.08 4.19
CA TYR A 54 -2.07 5.58 3.92
C TYR A 54 -1.25 5.77 5.21
N ILE A 55 -1.85 6.28 6.28
CA ILE A 55 -1.18 6.41 7.60
C ILE A 55 -0.81 5.03 8.14
N VAL A 56 -1.75 4.07 8.12
CA VAL A 56 -1.50 2.68 8.56
C VAL A 56 -0.40 2.05 7.72
N PHE A 57 -0.49 2.22 6.40
CA PHE A 57 0.50 1.72 5.44
C PHE A 57 1.90 2.26 5.73
N ILE A 58 2.05 3.57 5.93
CA ILE A 58 3.36 4.19 6.20
C ILE A 58 3.91 3.70 7.54
N ASN A 59 3.09 3.67 8.59
CA ASN A 59 3.52 3.13 9.88
C ASN A 59 4.00 1.69 9.74
N TRP A 60 3.23 0.83 9.07
CA TRP A 60 3.65 -0.55 8.79
C TRP A 60 4.95 -0.62 7.98
N LEU A 61 5.07 0.19 6.93
CA LEU A 61 6.25 0.22 6.06
C LEU A 61 7.52 0.60 6.85
N PHE A 62 7.44 1.54 7.78
CA PHE A 62 8.59 1.94 8.61
C PHE A 62 8.85 0.95 9.76
N THR A 63 7.81 0.37 10.36
CA THR A 63 7.96 -0.63 11.44
C THR A 63 8.47 -1.98 10.91
N MET A 64 8.05 -2.41 9.72
CA MET A 64 8.38 -3.74 9.15
C MET A 64 9.55 -3.72 8.17
N LYS A 65 9.99 -2.55 7.68
CA LYS A 65 11.20 -2.41 6.85
C LYS A 65 12.44 -3.13 7.40
N PRO A 66 12.81 -2.96 8.69
CA PRO A 66 14.00 -3.63 9.22
C PRO A 66 13.84 -5.16 9.28
N ILE A 67 12.62 -5.66 9.43
CA ILE A 67 12.34 -7.10 9.50
C ILE A 67 12.49 -7.75 8.12
N PHE A 68 11.94 -7.16 7.07
CA PHE A 68 12.11 -7.67 5.69
C PHE A 68 13.56 -7.62 5.21
N GLN A 69 14.36 -6.64 5.66
CA GLN A 69 15.78 -6.58 5.32
C GLN A 69 16.58 -7.70 5.99
N GLN A 70 16.17 -8.12 7.21
CA GLN A 70 16.77 -9.26 7.90
C GLN A 70 16.45 -10.58 7.21
N VAL A 71 15.20 -10.83 6.78
CA VAL A 71 14.85 -12.13 6.14
C VAL A 71 15.59 -12.36 4.82
N LYS A 72 15.96 -11.28 4.11
CA LYS A 72 16.76 -11.37 2.88
C LYS A 72 18.22 -11.74 3.11
N MET A 73 18.74 -11.65 4.33
CA MET A 73 20.11 -12.02 4.69
C MET A 73 20.25 -13.45 5.24
N VAL A 74 19.13 -14.15 5.46
CA VAL A 74 19.14 -15.52 6.04
C VAL A 74 18.75 -16.60 5.02
N SER A 75 18.74 -16.28 3.72
CA SER A 75 18.47 -17.25 2.65
C SER A 75 19.67 -17.50 1.75
#